data_AF-A0A4R3JL84-F1
#
_entry.id   AF-A0A4R3JL84-F1
#
_cell.length_a   1.000
_cell.length_b   1.000
_cell.length_c   1.000
_cell.angle_alpha   90.00
_cell.angle_beta   90.00
_cell.angle_gamma   90.00
#
_symmetry.space_group_name_H-M   'P 1'
#
loop_
_entity.id
_entity.type
_entity.pdbx_description
1 polymer ?
#
loop_
_entity_poly.entity_id
_entity_poly.type
_entity_poly.pdbx_seq_one_letter_code
_entity_poly.pdbx_strand_id
1 'polypeptide(L)'
;MMMSEFIERVGFEPTAVEYQEIEREYMGCDVDKDQFCKEWKKNGGIQRLMRLRARRIEELEAELMQKDRQYDEMDTRYCSRINQLRADMKDKLDEVTTEYNREKEEVSRMSRLYQEAMTAKKEAEEKLETIRKALEILGVGKGVA
;
A
#
# COMPACT_ATOMS: atom_id res chain seq x y z
N MET A 1 -31.31 36.68 -24.94
CA MET A 1 -30.47 37.09 -26.10
C MET A 1 -29.59 35.88 -26.46
N MET A 2 -28.91 35.79 -27.59
CA MET A 2 -27.92 34.72 -27.83
C MET A 2 -26.51 35.13 -27.38
N MET A 3 -25.65 34.16 -27.05
CA MET A 3 -24.27 34.45 -26.61
C MET A 3 -23.45 35.17 -27.68
N SER A 4 -23.61 34.77 -28.95
CA SER A 4 -23.00 35.47 -30.08
C SER A 4 -23.43 36.94 -30.17
N GLU A 5 -24.73 37.21 -29.99
CA GLU A 5 -25.28 38.57 -30.00
C GLU A 5 -24.70 39.44 -28.88
N PHE A 6 -24.48 38.86 -27.69
CA PHE A 6 -23.82 39.53 -26.57
C PHE A 6 -22.35 39.83 -26.88
N ILE A 7 -21.61 38.85 -27.40
CA ILE A 7 -20.19 39.00 -27.75
C ILE A 7 -20.01 40.11 -28.79
N GLU A 8 -20.85 40.15 -29.83
CA GLU A 8 -20.81 41.18 -30.87
C GLU A 8 -21.05 42.59 -30.29
N ARG A 9 -21.99 42.74 -29.35
CA ARG A 9 -22.37 44.04 -28.77
C ARG A 9 -21.40 44.53 -27.71
N VAL A 10 -20.93 43.63 -26.85
CA VAL A 10 -20.11 43.97 -25.68
C VAL A 10 -18.61 43.88 -26.00
N GLY A 11 -18.22 43.03 -26.95
CA GLY A 11 -16.82 42.74 -27.28
C GLY A 11 -16.13 41.93 -26.18
N PHE A 12 -16.88 41.09 -25.48
CA PHE A 12 -16.39 40.28 -24.36
C PHE A 12 -16.95 38.86 -24.46
N GLU A 13 -16.08 37.86 -24.30
CA GLU A 13 -16.43 36.45 -24.38
C GLU A 13 -16.60 35.84 -22.96
N PRO A 14 -17.86 35.62 -22.51
CA PRO A 14 -18.13 34.89 -21.29
C PRO A 14 -18.01 33.37 -21.52
N THR A 15 -17.78 32.62 -20.45
CA THR A 15 -18.00 31.17 -20.45
C THR A 15 -19.49 30.86 -20.51
N ALA A 16 -19.86 29.61 -20.83
CA ALA A 16 -21.26 29.19 -20.87
C ALA A 16 -22.00 29.43 -19.53
N VAL A 17 -21.33 29.21 -18.39
CA VAL A 17 -21.90 29.43 -17.06
C VAL A 17 -22.09 30.92 -16.78
N GLU A 18 -21.09 31.75 -17.07
CA GLU A 18 -21.20 33.20 -16.92
C GLU A 18 -22.29 33.78 -17.82
N TYR A 19 -22.43 33.24 -19.04
CA TYR A 19 -23.46 33.66 -19.98
C TYR A 19 -24.88 33.36 -19.48
N GLN A 20 -25.10 32.20 -18.84
CA GLN A 20 -26.41 31.86 -18.26
C GLN A 20 -26.85 32.85 -17.17
N GLU A 21 -25.92 33.43 -16.42
CA GLU A 21 -26.22 34.48 -15.43
C GLU A 21 -26.53 35.81 -16.13
N ILE A 22 -25.74 36.19 -17.15
CA ILE A 22 -25.99 37.40 -17.96
C ILE A 22 -27.34 37.32 -18.66
N GLU A 23 -27.69 36.17 -19.24
CA GLU A 23 -28.97 35.97 -19.90
C GLU A 23 -30.13 36.08 -18.90
N ARG A 24 -29.99 35.52 -17.69
CA ARG A 24 -30.98 35.70 -16.62
C ARG A 24 -31.14 37.16 -16.20
N GLU A 25 -30.04 37.90 -16.08
CA GLU A 25 -30.05 39.34 -15.79
C GLU A 25 -30.84 40.09 -16.88
N TYR A 26 -30.58 39.80 -18.16
CA TYR A 26 -31.31 40.38 -19.29
C TYR A 26 -32.79 40.05 -19.28
N MET A 27 -33.17 38.77 -19.07
CA MET A 27 -34.58 38.36 -19.02
C MET A 27 -35.34 38.99 -17.84
N GLY A 28 -34.64 39.52 -16.84
CA GLY A 28 -35.21 40.24 -15.70
C GLY A 28 -35.38 41.75 -15.92
N CYS A 29 -34.96 42.29 -17.07
CA CYS A 29 -35.05 43.72 -17.38
C CYS A 29 -36.03 43.99 -18.53
N ASP A 30 -36.75 45.10 -18.46
CA ASP A 30 -37.63 45.59 -19.54
C ASP A 30 -36.91 46.63 -20.41
N VAL A 31 -35.79 46.21 -21.01
CA VAL A 31 -34.99 47.03 -21.94
C VAL A 31 -34.59 46.20 -23.16
N ASP A 32 -34.35 46.86 -24.29
CA ASP A 32 -33.88 46.16 -25.48
C ASP A 32 -32.43 45.64 -25.33
N LYS A 33 -32.02 44.75 -26.26
CA LYS A 33 -30.71 44.10 -26.24
C LYS A 33 -29.54 45.10 -26.28
N ASP A 34 -29.67 46.17 -27.05
CA ASP A 34 -28.59 47.14 -27.25
C ASP A 34 -28.45 48.04 -26.04
N GLN A 35 -29.57 48.48 -25.46
CA GLN A 35 -29.59 49.22 -24.21
C GLN A 35 -29.00 48.39 -23.07
N PHE A 36 -29.45 47.14 -22.90
CA PHE A 36 -28.90 46.24 -21.89
C PHE A 36 -27.38 46.09 -22.02
N CYS A 37 -26.87 45.77 -23.22
CA CYS A 37 -25.44 45.55 -23.42
C CYS A 37 -24.61 46.81 -23.12
N LYS A 38 -25.10 47.98 -23.52
CA LYS A 38 -24.45 49.27 -23.23
C LYS A 38 -24.39 49.55 -21.73
N GLU A 39 -25.52 49.37 -21.03
CA GLU A 39 -25.61 49.61 -19.59
C GLU A 39 -24.80 48.60 -18.80
N TRP A 40 -24.89 47.31 -19.13
CA TRP A 40 -24.12 46.24 -18.50
C TRP A 40 -22.61 46.52 -18.60
N LYS A 41 -22.14 46.91 -19.79
CA LYS A 41 -20.73 47.29 -20.02
C LYS A 41 -20.35 48.56 -19.25
N LYS A 42 -21.17 49.61 -19.32
CA LYS A 42 -20.95 50.88 -18.63
C LYS A 42 -20.91 50.71 -17.11
N ASN A 43 -21.73 49.83 -16.57
CA ASN A 43 -21.81 49.51 -15.13
C ASN A 43 -20.71 48.52 -14.70
N GLY A 44 -19.73 48.25 -15.55
CA GLY A 44 -18.54 47.49 -15.22
C GLY A 44 -18.74 45.97 -15.20
N GLY A 45 -19.67 45.43 -16.01
CA GLY A 45 -19.94 44.00 -16.08
C GLY A 45 -18.70 43.15 -16.38
N ILE A 46 -17.83 43.62 -17.27
CA ILE A 46 -16.55 42.95 -17.58
C ILE A 46 -15.67 42.87 -16.33
N GLN A 47 -15.51 43.98 -15.61
CA GLN A 47 -14.71 44.04 -14.39
C GLN A 47 -15.32 43.18 -13.28
N ARG A 48 -16.66 43.09 -13.18
CA ARG A 48 -17.33 42.17 -12.25
C ARG A 48 -16.99 40.72 -12.56
N LEU A 49 -17.10 40.29 -13.82
CA LEU A 49 -16.74 38.93 -14.23
C LEU A 49 -15.26 38.62 -13.99
N MET A 50 -14.36 39.54 -14.33
CA MET A 50 -12.92 39.34 -14.06
C MET A 50 -12.62 39.13 -12.58
N ARG A 51 -13.28 39.89 -11.68
CA ARG A 51 -13.16 39.68 -10.23
C ARG A 51 -13.76 38.37 -9.74
N LEU A 52 -14.81 37.86 -10.41
CA LEU A 52 -15.38 36.55 -10.10
C LEU A 52 -14.45 35.44 -10.57
N ARG A 53 -13.86 35.56 -11.77
CA ARG A 53 -12.84 34.63 -12.28
C ARG A 53 -11.63 34.57 -11.35
N ALA A 54 -11.09 35.71 -10.93
CA ALA A 54 -9.95 35.77 -10.01
C ALA A 54 -10.26 35.06 -8.68
N ARG A 55 -11.42 35.35 -8.07
CA ARG A 55 -11.87 34.65 -6.86
C ARG A 55 -12.03 33.16 -7.06
N ARG A 56 -12.59 32.73 -8.20
CA ARG A 56 -12.73 31.30 -8.49
C ARG A 56 -11.38 30.60 -8.67
N ILE A 57 -10.40 31.29 -9.25
CA ILE A 57 -9.02 30.79 -9.34
C ILE A 57 -8.44 30.64 -7.93
N GLU A 58 -8.54 31.65 -7.07
CA GLU A 58 -8.04 31.59 -5.69
C GLU A 58 -8.69 30.43 -4.89
N GLU A 59 -10.00 30.22 -5.04
CA GLU A 59 -10.72 29.09 -4.44
C GLU A 59 -10.19 27.74 -4.95
N LEU A 60 -10.03 27.60 -6.27
CA LEU A 60 -9.53 26.37 -6.88
C LEU A 60 -8.08 26.08 -6.48
N GLU A 61 -7.24 27.11 -6.39
CA GLU A 61 -5.86 26.99 -5.89
C GLU A 61 -5.83 26.54 -4.42
N ALA A 62 -6.72 27.08 -3.59
CA ALA A 62 -6.86 26.65 -2.19
C ALA A 62 -7.35 25.19 -2.07
N GLU A 63 -8.33 24.79 -2.89
CA GLU A 63 -8.81 23.40 -2.98
C GLU A 63 -7.68 22.46 -3.42
N LEU A 64 -6.89 22.83 -4.43
CA LEU A 64 -5.72 22.07 -4.88
C LEU A 64 -4.70 21.91 -3.77
N MET A 65 -4.32 23.00 -3.09
CA MET A 65 -3.37 22.94 -1.96
C MET A 65 -3.87 22.02 -0.83
N GLN A 66 -5.18 22.02 -0.55
CA GLN A 66 -5.74 21.12 0.45
C GLN A 66 -5.64 19.66 0.00
N LYS A 67 -5.93 19.39 -1.27
CA LYS A 67 -5.83 18.04 -1.84
C LYS A 67 -4.39 17.53 -1.86
N ASP A 68 -3.43 18.36 -2.24
CA ASP A 68 -2.02 18.01 -2.24
C ASP A 68 -1.55 17.61 -0.83
N ARG A 69 -1.92 18.40 0.20
CA ARG A 69 -1.62 18.04 1.60
C ARG A 69 -2.24 16.69 2.00
N GLN A 70 -3.48 16.44 1.61
CA GLN A 70 -4.13 15.15 1.88
C GLN A 70 -3.42 13.98 1.20
N TYR A 71 -2.95 14.18 -0.03
CA TYR A 71 -2.15 13.17 -0.74
C TYR A 71 -0.81 12.93 -0.05
N ASP A 72 -0.10 13.97 0.35
CA ASP A 72 1.20 13.86 1.06
C ASP A 72 1.06 13.14 2.41
N GLU A 73 0.03 13.48 3.20
CA GLU A 73 -0.26 12.81 4.48
C GLU A 73 -0.58 11.33 4.28
N MET A 74 -1.40 11.03 3.27
CA MET A 74 -1.79 9.67 2.93
C MET A 74 -0.59 8.85 2.43
N ASP A 75 0.24 9.43 1.56
CA ASP A 75 1.46 8.79 1.05
C ASP A 75 2.44 8.49 2.18
N THR A 76 2.70 9.47 3.05
CA THR A 76 3.55 9.30 4.23
C THR A 76 3.04 8.15 5.11
N ARG A 77 1.74 8.09 5.35
CA ARG A 77 1.12 7.01 6.15
C ARG A 77 1.27 5.64 5.50
N TYR A 78 1.03 5.52 4.20
CA TYR A 78 1.19 4.25 3.49
C TYR A 78 2.65 3.82 3.42
N CYS A 79 3.57 4.72 3.09
CA CYS A 79 5.00 4.46 3.08
C CYS A 79 5.49 3.98 4.45
N SER A 80 5.08 4.65 5.54
CA SER A 80 5.40 4.21 6.90
C SER A 80 4.87 2.80 7.19
N ARG A 81 3.62 2.51 6.83
CA ARG A 81 3.01 1.20 7.07
C ARG A 81 3.67 0.10 6.25
N ILE A 82 4.01 0.36 4.99
CA ILE A 82 4.72 -0.59 4.13
C ILE A 82 6.10 -0.90 4.72
N ASN A 83 6.82 0.11 5.19
CA ASN A 83 8.14 -0.08 5.78
C ASN A 83 8.08 -0.87 7.09
N GLN A 84 7.09 -0.59 7.95
CA GLN A 84 6.84 -1.39 9.16
C GLN A 84 6.55 -2.85 8.82
N LEU A 85 5.62 -3.11 7.90
CA LEU A 85 5.29 -4.48 7.49
C LEU A 85 6.50 -5.21 6.88
N ARG A 86 7.33 -4.52 6.10
CA ARG A 86 8.57 -5.10 5.56
C ARG A 86 9.56 -5.46 6.67
N ALA A 87 9.71 -4.61 7.68
CA ALA A 87 10.58 -4.89 8.83
C ALA A 87 10.04 -6.10 9.61
N ASP A 88 8.76 -6.10 9.98
CA ASP A 88 8.12 -7.20 10.72
C ASP A 88 8.23 -8.54 9.98
N MET A 89 8.02 -8.54 8.65
CA MET A 89 8.15 -9.75 7.84
C MET A 89 9.60 -10.24 7.78
N LYS A 90 10.56 -9.31 7.71
CA LYS A 90 11.99 -9.66 7.71
C LYS A 90 12.38 -10.29 9.05
N ASP A 91 11.98 -9.70 10.16
CA ASP A 91 12.30 -10.21 11.49
C ASP A 91 11.72 -11.61 11.69
N LYS A 92 10.46 -11.84 11.29
CA LYS A 92 9.85 -13.18 11.31
C LYS A 92 10.57 -14.17 10.40
N LEU A 93 11.01 -13.73 9.23
CA LEU A 93 11.75 -14.58 8.31
C LEU A 93 13.09 -15.00 8.92
N ASP A 94 13.79 -14.07 9.57
CA ASP A 94 15.08 -14.32 10.24
C ASP A 94 14.89 -15.26 11.45
N GLU A 95 13.82 -15.08 12.23
CA GLU A 95 13.43 -15.96 13.34
C GLU A 95 13.20 -17.39 12.86
N VAL A 96 12.29 -17.59 11.90
CA VAL A 96 11.98 -18.92 11.34
C VAL A 96 13.21 -19.55 10.70
N THR A 97 14.05 -18.76 10.02
CA THR A 97 15.30 -19.26 9.43
C THR A 97 16.25 -19.78 10.50
N THR A 98 16.35 -19.07 11.63
CA THR A 98 17.20 -19.45 12.76
C THR A 98 16.69 -20.74 13.42
N GLU A 99 15.39 -20.84 13.67
CA GLU A 99 14.75 -22.04 14.22
C GLU A 99 14.95 -23.26 13.30
N TYR A 100 14.69 -23.08 12.00
CA TYR A 100 14.89 -24.14 11.00
C TYR A 100 16.33 -24.66 10.98
N ASN A 101 17.33 -23.76 11.04
CA ASN A 101 18.73 -24.16 11.07
C ASN A 101 19.07 -24.93 12.36
N ARG A 102 18.55 -24.50 13.50
CA ARG A 102 18.74 -25.19 14.79
C ARG A 102 18.14 -26.60 14.76
N GLU A 103 16.90 -26.75 14.29
CA GLU A 103 16.26 -28.06 14.18
C GLU A 103 17.02 -28.98 13.23
N LYS A 104 17.48 -28.44 12.09
CA LYS A 104 18.30 -29.18 11.12
C LYS A 104 19.60 -29.70 11.73
N GLU A 105 20.26 -28.91 12.58
CA GLU A 105 21.47 -29.32 13.30
C GLU A 105 21.16 -30.44 14.31
N GLU A 106 20.08 -30.32 15.08
CA GLU A 106 19.66 -31.35 16.05
C GLU A 106 19.28 -32.66 15.35
N VAL A 107 18.56 -32.61 14.23
CA VAL A 107 18.24 -33.80 13.42
C VAL A 107 19.52 -34.46 12.91
N SER A 108 20.48 -33.66 12.44
CA SER A 108 21.78 -34.16 11.96
C SER A 108 22.58 -34.82 13.09
N ARG A 109 22.58 -34.21 14.29
CA ARG A 109 23.20 -34.75 15.50
C ARG A 109 22.57 -36.06 15.92
N MET A 110 21.24 -36.12 15.98
CA MET A 110 20.50 -37.33 16.34
C MET A 110 20.76 -38.47 15.36
N SER A 111 20.81 -38.19 14.06
CA SER A 111 21.17 -39.18 13.05
C SER A 111 22.55 -39.78 13.30
N ARG A 112 23.54 -38.94 13.64
CA ARG A 112 24.89 -39.40 13.97
C ARG A 112 24.92 -40.29 15.22
N LEU A 113 24.31 -39.86 16.31
CA LEU A 113 24.24 -40.64 17.55
C LEU A 113 23.54 -41.99 17.35
N TYR A 114 22.50 -42.01 16.53
CA TYR A 114 21.81 -43.25 16.17
C TYR A 114 22.71 -44.22 15.42
N GLN A 115 23.49 -43.73 14.44
CA GLN A 115 24.46 -44.57 13.72
C GLN A 115 25.53 -45.13 14.67
N GLU A 116 26.09 -44.29 15.54
CA GLU A 116 27.08 -44.69 16.54
C GLU A 116 26.51 -45.78 17.49
N ALA A 117 25.29 -45.59 17.99
CA ALA A 117 24.63 -46.58 18.84
C ALA A 117 24.37 -47.91 18.11
N MET A 118 23.97 -47.85 16.82
CA MET A 118 23.78 -49.04 16.00
C MET A 118 25.07 -49.83 15.80
N THR A 119 26.19 -49.13 15.57
CA THR A 119 27.51 -49.78 15.46
C THR A 119 27.94 -50.42 16.77
N ALA A 120 27.82 -49.71 17.90
CA ALA A 120 28.16 -50.24 19.22
C ALA A 120 27.30 -51.44 19.63
N LYS A 121 26.00 -51.41 19.30
CA LYS A 121 25.10 -52.55 19.51
C LYS A 121 25.58 -53.78 18.74
N LYS A 122 25.89 -53.61 17.45
CA LYS A 122 26.39 -54.71 16.61
C LYS A 122 27.66 -55.34 17.19
N GLU A 123 28.62 -54.51 17.60
CA GLU A 123 29.85 -54.99 18.25
C GLU A 123 29.57 -55.74 19.56
N ALA A 124 28.63 -55.26 20.37
CA ALA A 124 28.24 -55.92 21.61
C ALA A 124 27.58 -57.28 21.36
N GLU A 125 26.72 -57.38 20.35
CA GLU A 125 26.10 -58.65 19.93
C GLU A 125 27.15 -59.66 19.45
N GLU A 126 28.14 -59.23 18.65
CA GLU A 126 29.26 -60.07 18.22
C GLU A 126 30.12 -60.56 19.40
N LYS A 127 30.39 -59.70 20.39
CA LYS A 127 31.10 -60.06 21.61
C LYS A 127 30.31 -61.07 22.46
N LEU A 128 29.01 -60.85 22.64
CA LEU A 128 28.14 -61.77 23.38
C LEU A 128 28.10 -63.16 22.73
N GLU A 129 28.01 -63.21 21.41
CA GLU A 129 28.02 -64.47 20.66
C GLU A 129 29.34 -65.22 20.84
N THR A 130 30.46 -64.50 20.83
CA THR A 130 31.79 -65.07 21.10
C THR A 130 31.86 -65.66 22.51
N ILE A 131 31.34 -64.95 23.52
CA ILE A 131 31.31 -65.42 24.91
C ILE A 131 30.41 -66.66 25.05
N ARG A 132 29.23 -66.67 24.40
CA ARG A 132 28.33 -67.84 24.41
C ARG A 132 29.03 -69.10 23.89
N LYS A 133 29.70 -69.00 22.74
CA LYS A 133 30.48 -70.11 22.17
C LYS A 133 31.60 -70.58 23.10
N ALA A 134 32.30 -69.65 23.76
CA ALA A 134 33.33 -70.01 24.73
C ALA A 134 32.77 -70.76 25.96
N LEU A 135 31.61 -70.34 26.48
CA LEU A 135 30.94 -71.02 27.59
C LEU A 135 30.44 -72.42 27.23
N GLU A 136 29.94 -72.61 26.00
CA GLU A 136 29.55 -73.94 25.49
C GLU A 136 30.74 -74.92 25.47
N ILE A 137 31.93 -74.45 25.02
CA ILE A 137 33.16 -75.25 25.00
C ILE A 137 33.59 -75.62 26.43
N LEU A 138 33.46 -74.70 27.39
CA LEU A 138 33.86 -74.91 28.79
C LEU A 138 32.86 -75.76 29.59
N GLY A 139 31.71 -76.14 28.99
CA GLY A 139 30.71 -77.00 29.64
C GLY A 139 29.95 -76.34 30.80
N VAL A 140 30.09 -75.03 30.97
CA VAL A 140 29.41 -74.25 32.02
C VAL A 140 27.94 -74.11 31.63
N GLY A 141 27.10 -75.04 32.13
CA GLY A 141 25.67 -75.13 31.82
C GLY A 141 25.09 -76.56 31.80
N LYS A 142 25.93 -77.60 31.83
CA LYS A 142 25.48 -79.01 31.86
C LYS A 142 25.34 -79.62 33.27
N GLY A 143 25.14 -78.81 34.30
CA GLY A 143 24.89 -79.33 35.64
C GLY A 143 24.32 -78.29 36.57
N VAL A 144 22.99 -78.25 36.68
CA VAL A 144 22.25 -78.53 37.93
C VAL A 144 20.88 -79.08 37.50
N ALA A 145 20.65 -80.34 37.83
CA ALA A 145 19.32 -80.95 37.96
C ALA A 145 18.77 -80.65 39.36
#